data_AF-F9VE72-F1
#
_entry.id   AF-F9VE72-F1
#
_cell.length_a   1.000
_cell.length_b   1.000
_cell.length_c   1.000
_cell.angle_alpha   90.00
_cell.angle_beta   90.00
_cell.angle_gamma   90.00
#
_symmetry.space_group_name_H-M   'P 1'
#
loop_
_entity.id
_entity.type
_entity.pdbx_description
1 polymer ?
#
loop_
_entity_poly.entity_id
_entity_poly.type
_entity_poly.pdbx_seq_one_letter_code
_entity_poly.pdbx_strand_id
1 'polypeptide(L)'
;MNQLINITQNENNDQVVSGRELHEFLEVGTRYSIWFDRMVEYGFTENTDYLAIVQKRTTAQGNQTEYTDHALKLYMAKEISMIQRNEKGKQARQYFIEVEKELKQQLLPQTPEQQIALLAQGNVNLNKKVEQIENSVLDLTDRFGLPSNKAKVLQKKVASKVYMFTGGKYSNAHKKIGSKVFREFYKDLNNRFDVVKYSDIPLNRYDEALEYLDMWQPAFNTTLEIRGLNSQTSFDFEA
;
A
#
# COMPACT_ATOMS: atom_id res chain seq x y z
N MET A 1 17.06 -40.73 -0.48
CA MET A 1 18.19 -40.07 -1.18
C MET A 1 19.41 -40.18 -0.28
N ASN A 2 20.60 -40.51 -0.78
CA ASN A 2 21.80 -40.54 0.05
C ASN A 2 22.33 -39.11 0.19
N GLN A 3 22.52 -38.64 1.42
CA GLN A 3 23.04 -37.30 1.69
C GLN A 3 24.51 -37.24 1.22
N LEU A 4 24.79 -36.42 0.20
CA LEU A 4 26.15 -36.26 -0.35
C LEU A 4 26.92 -35.12 0.32
N ILE A 5 26.25 -34.02 0.61
CA ILE A 5 26.82 -32.81 1.23
C ILE A 5 25.82 -32.34 2.30
N ASN A 6 26.30 -31.86 3.44
CA ASN A 6 25.40 -31.38 4.49
C ASN A 6 24.81 -30.02 4.12
N ILE A 7 23.50 -29.87 4.27
CA ILE A 7 22.77 -28.63 4.03
C ILE A 7 22.16 -28.22 5.36
N THR A 8 22.50 -27.03 5.82
CA THR A 8 22.02 -26.46 7.09
C THR A 8 21.17 -25.23 6.82
N GLN A 9 20.39 -24.79 7.82
CA GLN A 9 19.66 -23.52 7.75
C GLN A 9 20.38 -22.48 8.60
N ASN A 10 20.58 -21.29 8.05
CA ASN A 10 21.11 -20.15 8.79
C ASN A 10 20.00 -19.40 9.56
N GLU A 11 20.37 -18.36 10.30
CA GLU A 11 19.44 -17.52 11.08
C GLU A 11 18.37 -16.82 10.22
N ASN A 12 18.66 -16.59 8.93
CA ASN A 12 17.73 -15.99 7.96
C ASN A 12 16.83 -17.04 7.29
N ASN A 13 16.85 -18.29 7.76
CA ASN A 13 16.11 -19.42 7.19
C ASN A 13 16.54 -19.78 5.74
N ASP A 14 17.70 -19.31 5.30
CA ASP A 14 18.31 -19.71 4.03
C ASP A 14 19.01 -21.06 4.19
N GLN A 15 18.87 -21.91 3.17
CA GLN A 15 19.63 -23.15 3.08
C GLN A 15 21.06 -22.86 2.62
N VAL A 16 22.03 -23.28 3.43
CA VAL A 16 23.45 -23.03 3.24
C VAL A 16 24.28 -24.31 3.34
N VAL A 17 25.43 -24.29 2.67
CA VAL A 17 26.39 -25.39 2.56
C VAL A 17 27.76 -24.89 3.01
N SER A 18 28.52 -25.72 3.75
CA SER A 18 29.92 -25.40 4.06
C SER A 18 30.76 -25.39 2.78
N GLY A 19 31.49 -24.31 2.55
CA GLY A 19 32.40 -24.20 1.42
C GLY A 19 33.53 -25.22 1.52
N ARG A 20 34.01 -25.54 2.72
CA ARG A 20 35.03 -26.57 2.94
C ARG A 20 34.52 -27.97 2.64
N GLU A 21 33.31 -28.31 3.10
CA GLU A 21 32.70 -29.61 2.76
C GLU A 21 32.49 -29.73 1.24
N LEU A 22 32.02 -28.66 0.58
CA LEU A 22 31.89 -28.63 -0.87
C LEU A 22 33.25 -28.83 -1.55
N HIS A 23 34.29 -28.11 -1.11
CA HIS A 23 35.65 -28.24 -1.65
C HIS A 23 36.20 -29.67 -1.52
N GLU A 24 36.02 -30.28 -0.36
CA GLU A 24 36.44 -31.66 -0.08
C GLU A 24 35.69 -32.65 -0.98
N PHE A 25 34.36 -32.50 -1.09
CA PHE A 25 33.54 -33.34 -1.96
C PHE A 25 33.94 -33.23 -3.45
N LEU A 26 34.30 -32.02 -3.90
CA LEU A 26 34.72 -31.75 -5.27
C LEU A 26 36.12 -32.29 -5.60
N GLU A 27 36.87 -32.79 -4.61
CA GLU A 27 38.22 -33.35 -4.73
C GLU A 27 39.21 -32.38 -5.40
N VAL A 28 39.08 -31.09 -5.08
CA VAL A 28 39.96 -30.04 -5.64
C VAL A 28 41.32 -30.09 -4.95
N GLY A 29 42.39 -30.26 -5.73
CA GLY A 29 43.76 -30.35 -5.22
C GLY A 29 44.38 -29.03 -4.78
N THR A 30 43.76 -27.89 -5.11
CA THR A 30 44.23 -26.56 -4.66
C THR A 30 43.87 -26.38 -3.18
N ARG A 31 44.73 -25.71 -2.40
CA ARG A 31 44.40 -25.40 -1.00
C ARG A 31 43.12 -24.55 -0.94
N TYR A 32 42.21 -24.92 -0.03
CA TYR A 32 40.90 -24.28 0.14
C TYR A 32 40.90 -22.74 0.07
N SER A 33 41.80 -22.05 0.79
CA SER A 33 41.82 -20.57 0.80
C SER A 33 42.06 -20.01 -0.60
N ILE A 34 43.06 -20.55 -1.30
CA ILE A 34 43.41 -20.13 -2.67
C ILE A 34 42.28 -20.48 -3.64
N TRP A 35 41.67 -21.66 -3.48
CA TRP A 35 40.54 -22.05 -4.30
C TRP A 35 39.33 -21.15 -4.07
N PHE A 36 39.02 -20.84 -2.82
CA PHE A 36 37.85 -20.05 -2.46
C PHE A 36 37.98 -18.61 -2.94
N ASP A 37 39.15 -17.99 -2.75
CA ASP A 37 39.42 -16.64 -3.28
C ASP A 37 39.17 -16.58 -4.79
N ARG A 38 39.63 -17.59 -5.53
CA ARG A 38 39.34 -17.72 -6.98
C ARG A 38 37.87 -17.96 -7.29
N MET A 39 37.11 -18.65 -6.42
CA MET A 39 35.67 -18.85 -6.64
C MET A 39 34.91 -17.53 -6.49
N VAL A 40 35.28 -16.72 -5.51
CA VAL A 40 34.68 -15.39 -5.26
C VAL A 40 34.87 -14.45 -6.46
N GLU A 41 36.02 -14.52 -7.16
CA GLU A 41 36.31 -13.75 -8.37
C GLU A 41 35.30 -13.96 -9.52
N TYR A 42 34.49 -15.03 -9.51
CA TYR A 42 33.43 -15.25 -10.49
C TYR A 42 32.18 -14.37 -10.27
N GLY A 43 32.20 -13.47 -9.30
CA GLY A 43 31.15 -12.46 -9.08
C GLY A 43 30.29 -12.68 -7.84
N PHE A 44 30.75 -13.47 -6.88
CA PHE A 44 30.05 -13.66 -5.60
C PHE A 44 30.44 -12.58 -4.59
N THR A 45 29.46 -12.14 -3.80
CA THR A 45 29.57 -11.04 -2.83
C THR A 45 29.34 -11.57 -1.41
N GLU A 46 30.25 -11.20 -0.49
CA GLU A 46 30.11 -11.51 0.93
C GLU A 46 28.87 -10.81 1.52
N ASN A 47 28.18 -11.48 2.45
CA ASN A 47 26.89 -11.09 3.04
C ASN A 47 25.67 -11.18 2.11
N THR A 48 25.87 -11.37 0.80
CA THR A 48 24.77 -11.67 -0.13
C THR A 48 24.74 -13.15 -0.49
N ASP A 49 25.91 -13.72 -0.80
CA ASP A 49 26.03 -15.05 -1.43
C ASP A 49 26.68 -16.08 -0.52
N TYR A 50 27.59 -15.60 0.32
CA TYR A 50 28.22 -16.38 1.38
C TYR A 50 28.50 -15.53 2.62
N LEU A 51 28.76 -16.20 3.73
CA LEU A 51 29.20 -15.62 5.00
C LEU A 51 30.46 -16.32 5.48
N ALA A 52 31.51 -15.57 5.83
CA ALA A 52 32.71 -16.13 6.45
C ALA A 52 32.45 -16.54 7.91
N ILE A 53 32.88 -17.73 8.29
CA ILE A 53 32.71 -18.32 9.62
C ILE A 53 34.08 -18.74 10.14
N VAL A 54 34.51 -18.18 11.27
CA VAL A 54 35.74 -18.59 11.95
C VAL A 54 35.45 -19.78 12.86
N GLN A 55 36.14 -20.89 12.63
CA GLN A 55 36.04 -22.10 13.44
C GLN A 55 37.35 -22.36 14.19
N LYS A 56 37.24 -22.89 15.40
CA LYS A 56 38.38 -23.26 16.26
C LYS A 56 38.60 -24.77 16.18
N ARG A 57 39.85 -25.20 15.95
CA ARG A 57 40.26 -26.61 16.09
C ARG A 57 41.35 -26.76 17.13
N THR A 58 41.28 -27.86 17.88
CA THR A 58 42.34 -28.25 18.81
C THR A 58 43.33 -29.12 18.07
N THR A 59 44.61 -28.74 18.10
CA THR A 59 45.71 -29.53 17.54
C THR A 59 46.00 -30.71 18.45
N ALA A 60 46.59 -31.79 17.93
CA ALA A 60 46.99 -32.97 18.71
C ALA A 60 47.88 -32.66 19.94
N GLN A 61 48.53 -31.49 19.96
CA GLN A 61 49.34 -30.97 21.06
C GLN A 61 48.58 -30.06 22.05
N GLY A 62 47.24 -29.95 21.94
CA GLY A 62 46.40 -29.13 22.82
C GLY A 62 46.29 -27.64 22.44
N ASN A 63 47.04 -27.17 21.44
CA ASN A 63 46.97 -25.79 20.95
C ASN A 63 45.72 -25.54 20.11
N GLN A 64 45.00 -24.45 20.37
CA GLN A 64 43.87 -24.01 19.54
C GLN A 64 44.37 -23.26 18.32
N THR A 65 43.88 -23.62 17.13
CA THR A 65 44.12 -22.90 15.88
C THR A 65 42.80 -22.52 15.26
N GLU A 66 42.71 -21.31 14.72
CA GLU A 66 41.53 -20.82 14.00
C GLU A 66 41.66 -21.08 12.50
N TYR A 67 40.55 -21.41 11.85
CA TYR A 67 40.45 -21.48 10.40
C TYR A 67 39.12 -20.89 9.92
N THR A 68 39.15 -20.25 8.76
CA THR A 68 37.95 -19.69 8.13
C THR A 68 37.29 -20.73 7.24
N ASP A 69 35.99 -20.94 7.41
CA ASP A 69 35.09 -21.61 6.47
C ASP A 69 34.07 -20.58 5.95
N HIS A 70 33.25 -20.94 4.97
CA HIS A 70 32.24 -20.06 4.40
C HIS A 70 30.91 -20.80 4.28
N ALA A 71 29.84 -20.24 4.82
CA ALA A 71 28.49 -20.72 4.57
C ALA A 71 28.01 -20.15 3.23
N LEU A 72 27.85 -21.02 2.24
CA LEU A 72 27.46 -20.67 0.87
C LEU A 72 25.96 -20.88 0.69
N LYS A 73 25.26 -19.94 0.07
CA LYS A 73 23.90 -20.19 -0.39
C LYS A 73 23.89 -21.32 -1.42
N LEU A 74 22.81 -22.10 -1.46
CA LEU A 74 22.65 -23.22 -2.40
C LEU A 74 22.90 -22.83 -3.86
N TYR A 75 22.48 -21.63 -4.25
CA TYR A 75 22.67 -21.15 -5.62
C TYR A 75 24.18 -21.02 -5.97
N MET A 76 24.98 -20.43 -5.07
CA MET A 76 26.42 -20.28 -5.23
C MET A 76 27.11 -21.65 -5.24
N ALA A 77 26.71 -22.56 -4.34
CA ALA A 77 27.24 -23.92 -4.29
C ALA A 77 27.00 -24.69 -5.61
N LYS A 78 25.84 -24.53 -6.23
CA LYS A 78 25.53 -25.10 -7.56
C LYS A 78 26.43 -24.54 -8.66
N GLU A 79 26.65 -23.23 -8.67
CA GLU A 79 27.46 -22.56 -9.67
C GLU A 79 28.94 -22.94 -9.53
N ILE A 80 29.48 -22.97 -8.31
CA ILE A 80 30.84 -23.47 -8.03
C ILE A 80 31.00 -24.92 -8.50
N SER A 81 29.98 -25.76 -8.26
CA SER A 81 29.97 -27.15 -8.73
C SER A 81 30.00 -27.25 -10.26
N MET A 82 29.36 -26.30 -10.97
CA MET A 82 29.42 -26.21 -12.44
C MET A 82 30.80 -25.76 -12.94
N ILE A 83 31.45 -24.82 -12.24
CA ILE A 83 32.75 -24.26 -12.63
C ILE A 83 33.85 -25.33 -12.59
N GLN A 84 33.78 -26.31 -11.69
CA GLN A 84 34.82 -27.36 -11.58
C GLN A 84 34.93 -28.25 -12.82
N ARG A 85 33.86 -28.40 -13.61
CA ARG A 85 33.83 -29.22 -14.84
C ARG A 85 34.35 -30.66 -14.63
N ASN A 86 34.11 -31.26 -13.48
CA ASN A 86 34.48 -32.63 -13.14
C ASN A 86 33.25 -33.46 -12.72
N GLU A 87 33.40 -34.79 -12.63
CA GLU A 87 32.30 -35.70 -12.28
C GLU A 87 31.72 -35.41 -10.88
N LYS A 88 32.58 -35.05 -9.91
CA LYS A 88 32.13 -34.66 -8.57
C LYS A 88 31.28 -33.38 -8.60
N GLY A 89 31.68 -32.38 -9.37
CA GLY A 89 30.90 -31.17 -9.60
C GLY A 89 29.54 -31.45 -10.23
N LYS A 90 29.47 -32.40 -11.17
CA LYS A 90 28.19 -32.85 -11.73
C LYS A 90 27.30 -33.51 -10.67
N GLN A 91 27.86 -34.38 -9.82
CA GLN A 91 27.14 -35.03 -8.72
C GLN A 91 26.63 -34.02 -7.69
N ALA A 92 27.49 -33.10 -7.24
CA ALA A 92 27.11 -32.04 -6.29
C ALA A 92 25.98 -31.16 -6.86
N ARG A 93 26.10 -30.76 -8.13
CA ARG A 93 25.06 -29.96 -8.80
C ARG A 93 23.73 -30.72 -8.87
N GLN A 94 23.74 -31.99 -9.26
CA GLN A 94 22.52 -32.80 -9.34
C GLN A 94 21.86 -32.95 -7.97
N TYR A 95 22.66 -33.21 -6.93
CA TYR A 95 22.19 -33.28 -5.55
C TYR A 95 21.51 -31.98 -5.10
N PHE A 96 22.13 -30.82 -5.31
CA PHE A 96 21.52 -29.54 -4.94
C PHE A 96 20.23 -29.24 -5.73
N ILE A 97 20.16 -29.63 -7.01
CA ILE A 97 18.94 -29.49 -7.82
C ILE A 97 17.81 -30.36 -7.26
N GLU A 98 18.12 -31.58 -6.83
CA GLU A 98 17.14 -32.50 -6.24
C GLU A 98 16.62 -31.98 -4.90
N VAL A 99 17.50 -31.48 -4.03
CA VAL A 99 17.10 -30.88 -2.75
C VAL A 99 16.19 -29.66 -2.96
N GLU A 100 16.49 -28.77 -3.92
CA GLU A 100 15.61 -27.65 -4.23
C GLU A 100 14.24 -28.09 -4.78
N LYS A 101 14.21 -29.17 -5.57
CA LYS A 101 12.94 -29.73 -6.07
C LYS A 101 12.08 -30.28 -4.95
N GLU A 102 12.67 -31.04 -4.03
CA GLU A 102 11.97 -31.59 -2.86
C GLU A 102 11.42 -30.47 -1.98
N LEU A 103 12.22 -29.44 -1.69
CA LEU A 103 11.78 -28.28 -0.92
C LEU A 103 10.62 -27.55 -1.61
N LYS A 104 10.73 -27.30 -2.92
CA LYS A 104 9.68 -26.64 -3.69
C LYS A 104 8.38 -27.44 -3.74
N GLN A 105 8.47 -28.76 -3.78
CA GLN A 105 7.31 -29.66 -3.69
C GLN A 105 6.67 -29.65 -2.30
N GLN A 106 7.44 -29.48 -1.23
CA GLN A 106 6.90 -29.33 0.13
C GLN A 106 6.20 -27.98 0.34
N LEU A 107 6.69 -26.92 -0.31
CA LEU A 107 6.14 -25.56 -0.19
C LEU A 107 4.88 -25.33 -1.04
N LEU A 108 4.67 -26.12 -2.09
CA LEU A 108 3.48 -26.03 -2.92
C LEU A 108 2.41 -26.98 -2.39
N PRO A 109 1.16 -26.52 -2.16
CA PRO A 109 0.06 -27.42 -1.81
C PRO A 109 -0.11 -28.45 -2.94
N GLN A 110 0.20 -29.72 -2.62
CA GLN A 110 0.30 -30.79 -3.60
C GLN A 110 -1.06 -31.42 -3.92
N THR A 111 -2.06 -31.20 -3.07
CA THR A 111 -3.41 -31.72 -3.28
C THR A 111 -4.41 -30.59 -3.56
N PRO A 112 -5.49 -30.85 -4.32
CA PRO A 112 -6.58 -29.90 -4.51
C PRO A 112 -7.14 -29.37 -3.19
N GLU A 113 -7.22 -30.20 -2.15
CA GLU A 113 -7.74 -29.81 -0.84
C GLU A 113 -6.83 -28.79 -0.14
N GLN A 114 -5.52 -28.99 -0.18
CA GLN A 114 -4.56 -28.02 0.37
C GLN A 114 -4.58 -26.71 -0.41
N GLN A 115 -4.76 -26.76 -1.73
CA GLN A 115 -4.90 -25.57 -2.57
C GLN A 115 -6.17 -24.79 -2.20
N ILE A 116 -7.30 -25.48 -2.05
CA ILE A 116 -8.58 -24.87 -1.63
C ILE A 116 -8.44 -24.23 -0.24
N ALA A 117 -7.80 -24.92 0.71
CA ALA A 117 -7.60 -24.37 2.06
C ALA A 117 -6.75 -23.09 2.04
N LEU A 118 -5.66 -23.07 1.27
CA LEU A 118 -4.81 -21.90 1.11
C LEU A 118 -5.56 -20.73 0.45
N LEU A 119 -6.32 -21.01 -0.62
CA LEU A 119 -7.16 -20.00 -1.30
C LEU A 119 -8.24 -19.45 -0.36
N ALA A 120 -8.89 -20.32 0.42
CA ALA A 120 -9.88 -19.91 1.41
C ALA A 120 -9.27 -19.00 2.48
N GLN A 121 -8.08 -19.34 3.01
CA GLN A 121 -7.36 -18.50 3.96
C GLN A 121 -6.98 -17.14 3.34
N GLY A 122 -6.52 -17.15 2.09
CA GLY A 122 -6.25 -15.93 1.32
C GLY A 122 -7.49 -15.05 1.20
N ASN A 123 -8.64 -15.63 0.85
CA ASN A 123 -9.92 -14.93 0.73
C ASN A 123 -10.40 -14.36 2.07
N VAL A 124 -10.24 -15.09 3.18
CA VAL A 124 -10.58 -14.58 4.52
C VAL A 124 -9.73 -13.36 4.86
N ASN A 125 -8.44 -13.40 4.57
CA ASN A 125 -7.54 -12.26 4.82
C ASN A 125 -7.86 -11.06 3.91
N LEU A 126 -8.22 -11.33 2.64
CA LEU A 126 -8.67 -10.29 1.71
C LEU A 126 -9.96 -9.63 2.20
N ASN A 127 -10.95 -10.41 2.60
CA ASN A 127 -12.23 -9.89 3.11
C ASN A 127 -12.03 -8.99 4.34
N LYS A 128 -11.16 -9.39 5.28
CA LYS A 128 -10.81 -8.54 6.44
C LYS A 128 -10.20 -7.20 6.03
N LYS A 129 -9.33 -7.18 5.01
CA LYS A 129 -8.74 -5.94 4.50
C LYS A 129 -9.79 -5.07 3.82
N VAL A 130 -10.70 -5.66 3.05
CA VAL A 130 -11.82 -4.94 2.42
C VAL A 130 -12.69 -4.27 3.48
N GLU A 131 -13.09 -5.01 4.52
CA GLU A 131 -13.88 -4.47 5.64
C GLU A 131 -13.17 -3.30 6.35
N GLN A 132 -11.85 -3.41 6.58
CA GLN A 132 -11.07 -2.32 7.16
C GLN A 132 -11.04 -1.07 6.26
N ILE A 133 -10.94 -1.26 4.94
CA ILE A 133 -10.96 -0.16 3.97
C ILE A 133 -12.34 0.50 3.96
N GLU A 134 -13.42 -0.28 3.91
CA GLU A 134 -14.80 0.24 3.93
C GLU A 134 -15.06 1.08 5.17
N ASN A 135 -14.68 0.57 6.36
CA ASN A 135 -14.81 1.31 7.61
C ASN A 135 -14.00 2.61 7.61
N SER A 136 -12.79 2.59 7.03
CA SER A 136 -11.95 3.79 6.90
C SER A 136 -12.58 4.81 5.94
N VAL A 137 -13.15 4.36 4.82
CA VAL A 137 -13.83 5.25 3.87
C VAL A 137 -15.05 5.90 4.52
N LEU A 138 -15.87 5.13 5.25
CA LEU A 138 -17.03 5.66 5.96
C LEU A 138 -16.62 6.73 6.97
N ASP A 139 -15.62 6.45 7.80
CA ASP A 139 -15.10 7.40 8.79
C ASP A 139 -14.56 8.68 8.13
N LEU A 140 -13.84 8.55 7.01
CA LEU A 140 -13.39 9.70 6.22
C LEU A 140 -14.56 10.50 5.63
N THR A 141 -15.62 9.84 5.16
CA THR A 141 -16.78 10.57 4.61
C THR A 141 -17.61 11.29 5.68
N ASP A 142 -17.62 10.77 6.91
CA ASP A 142 -18.34 11.36 8.05
C ASP A 142 -17.58 12.51 8.69
N ARG A 143 -16.26 12.38 8.85
CA ARG A 143 -15.44 13.37 9.57
C ARG A 143 -15.01 14.55 8.68
N PHE A 144 -14.94 14.34 7.37
CA PHE A 144 -14.45 15.38 6.46
C PHE A 144 -15.60 16.13 5.80
N GLY A 145 -15.42 17.45 5.75
CA GLY A 145 -16.30 18.32 4.98
C GLY A 145 -16.22 18.09 3.47
N LEU A 146 -16.99 18.89 2.73
CA LEU A 146 -17.07 18.82 1.29
C LEU A 146 -15.73 19.16 0.61
N PRO A 147 -15.27 18.33 -0.33
CA PRO A 147 -14.19 18.68 -1.24
C PRO A 147 -14.51 19.95 -2.05
N SER A 148 -13.47 20.67 -2.48
CA SER A 148 -13.61 21.98 -3.13
C SER A 148 -14.55 21.98 -4.35
N ASN A 149 -14.55 20.92 -5.14
CA ASN A 149 -15.44 20.78 -6.31
C ASN A 149 -16.92 20.67 -5.89
N LYS A 150 -17.23 19.84 -4.88
CA LYS A 150 -18.57 19.64 -4.32
C LYS A 150 -19.08 20.92 -3.63
N ALA A 151 -18.24 21.56 -2.83
CA ALA A 151 -18.56 22.85 -2.20
C ALA A 151 -18.87 23.94 -3.24
N LYS A 152 -18.13 23.99 -4.36
CA LYS A 152 -18.38 24.93 -5.45
C LYS A 152 -19.71 24.69 -6.16
N VAL A 153 -20.16 23.44 -6.26
CA VAL A 153 -21.48 23.11 -6.81
C VAL A 153 -22.59 23.67 -5.91
N LEU A 154 -22.51 23.44 -4.59
CA LEU A 154 -23.47 24.02 -3.65
C LEU A 154 -23.50 25.55 -3.72
N GLN A 155 -22.33 26.20 -3.73
CA GLN A 155 -22.24 27.65 -3.83
C GLN A 155 -22.95 28.20 -5.08
N LYS A 156 -22.75 27.56 -6.25
CA LYS A 156 -23.42 27.95 -7.50
C LYS A 156 -24.94 27.79 -7.40
N LYS A 157 -25.40 26.71 -6.79
CA LYS A 157 -26.83 26.42 -6.62
C LYS A 157 -27.51 27.41 -5.66
N VAL A 158 -26.85 27.77 -4.56
CA VAL A 158 -27.27 28.85 -3.66
C VAL A 158 -27.39 30.17 -4.43
N ALA A 159 -26.37 30.56 -5.20
CA ALA A 159 -26.41 31.79 -5.99
C ALA A 159 -27.56 31.81 -6.98
N SER A 160 -27.78 30.70 -7.71
CA SER A 160 -28.90 30.55 -8.63
C SER A 160 -30.25 30.77 -7.95
N LYS A 161 -30.48 30.11 -6.80
CA LYS A 161 -31.71 30.25 -6.01
C LYS A 161 -31.91 31.67 -5.49
N VAL A 162 -30.88 32.30 -4.94
CA VAL A 162 -30.95 33.68 -4.46
C VAL A 162 -31.33 34.62 -5.60
N TYR A 163 -30.68 34.49 -6.76
CA TYR A 163 -31.04 35.29 -7.93
C TYR A 163 -32.48 35.06 -8.37
N MET A 164 -32.95 33.81 -8.39
CA MET A 164 -34.34 33.49 -8.72
C MET A 164 -35.32 34.23 -7.80
N PHE A 165 -35.12 34.21 -6.48
CA PHE A 165 -36.01 34.87 -5.54
C PHE A 165 -35.91 36.40 -5.59
N THR A 166 -34.71 36.97 -5.77
CA THR A 166 -34.55 38.43 -5.82
C THR A 166 -35.00 39.05 -7.14
N GLY A 167 -35.28 38.25 -8.19
CA GLY A 167 -35.65 38.75 -9.53
C GLY A 167 -34.45 38.94 -10.48
N GLY A 168 -33.35 38.25 -10.23
CA GLY A 168 -32.11 38.27 -11.01
C GLY A 168 -30.97 39.01 -10.32
N LYS A 169 -29.73 38.76 -10.77
CA LYS A 169 -28.48 39.35 -10.21
C LYS A 169 -28.45 40.87 -10.26
N TYR A 170 -29.13 41.49 -11.23
CA TYR A 170 -29.11 42.94 -11.42
C TYR A 170 -30.41 43.64 -10.96
N SER A 171 -31.34 42.89 -10.37
CA SER A 171 -32.59 43.44 -9.83
C SER A 171 -32.35 44.44 -8.69
N ASN A 172 -33.32 45.34 -8.48
CA ASN A 172 -33.24 46.32 -7.41
C ASN A 172 -33.22 45.65 -6.03
N ALA A 173 -34.07 44.63 -5.81
CA ALA A 173 -34.05 43.86 -4.59
C ALA A 173 -32.69 43.18 -4.37
N HIS A 174 -32.06 42.61 -5.40
CA HIS A 174 -30.74 42.01 -5.25
C HIS A 174 -29.67 43.03 -4.85
N LYS A 175 -29.65 44.20 -5.49
CA LYS A 175 -28.69 45.27 -5.19
C LYS A 175 -28.81 45.75 -3.74
N LYS A 176 -30.03 45.87 -3.22
CA LYS A 176 -30.30 46.41 -1.87
C LYS A 176 -30.20 45.36 -0.76
N ILE A 177 -30.75 44.15 -0.97
CA ILE A 177 -30.87 43.12 0.09
C ILE A 177 -30.31 41.75 -0.30
N GLY A 178 -29.68 41.59 -1.46
CA GLY A 178 -29.13 40.30 -1.90
C GLY A 178 -28.15 39.69 -0.90
N SER A 179 -27.29 40.50 -0.27
CA SER A 179 -26.37 40.06 0.79
C SER A 179 -27.08 39.51 2.02
N LYS A 180 -28.23 40.07 2.39
CA LYS A 180 -29.10 39.60 3.46
C LYS A 180 -29.71 38.24 3.10
N VAL A 181 -30.24 38.09 1.89
CA VAL A 181 -30.82 36.82 1.40
C VAL A 181 -29.77 35.71 1.35
N PHE A 182 -28.55 36.00 0.88
CA PHE A 182 -27.44 35.05 0.93
C PHE A 182 -27.11 34.61 2.35
N ARG A 183 -27.02 35.56 3.28
CA ARG A 183 -26.69 35.27 4.69
C ARG A 183 -27.77 34.40 5.34
N GLU A 184 -29.03 34.70 5.05
CA GLU A 184 -30.17 33.90 5.51
C GLU A 184 -30.08 32.47 4.98
N PHE A 185 -29.89 32.29 3.66
CA PHE A 185 -29.73 30.98 3.04
C PHE A 185 -28.60 30.18 3.71
N TYR A 186 -27.39 30.75 3.78
CA TYR A 186 -26.25 30.05 4.37
C TYR A 186 -26.44 29.75 5.85
N LYS A 187 -27.11 30.63 6.60
CA LYS A 187 -27.45 30.36 8.01
C LYS A 187 -28.38 29.17 8.12
N ASP A 188 -29.44 29.13 7.33
CA ASP A 188 -30.41 28.02 7.38
C ASP A 188 -29.79 26.70 6.94
N LEU A 189 -28.97 26.73 5.89
CA LEU A 189 -28.20 25.58 5.41
C LEU A 189 -27.26 25.05 6.49
N ASN A 190 -26.44 25.91 7.09
CA ASN A 190 -25.50 25.54 8.13
C ASN A 190 -26.24 24.94 9.35
N ASN A 191 -27.35 25.55 9.76
CA ASN A 191 -28.17 25.07 10.87
C ASN A 191 -28.83 23.71 10.58
N ARG A 192 -29.30 23.49 9.34
CA ARG A 192 -29.92 22.20 8.95
C ARG A 192 -28.95 21.02 9.09
N PHE A 193 -27.67 21.26 8.80
CA PHE A 193 -26.64 20.23 8.84
C PHE A 193 -25.84 20.22 10.14
N ASP A 194 -26.13 21.12 11.08
CA ASP A 194 -25.39 21.31 12.34
C ASP A 194 -23.88 21.53 12.12
N VAL A 195 -23.55 22.42 11.17
CA VAL A 195 -22.16 22.74 10.80
C VAL A 195 -21.90 24.23 10.89
N VAL A 196 -20.64 24.61 11.14
CA VAL A 196 -20.23 26.02 11.20
C VAL A 196 -20.33 26.69 9.82
N LYS A 197 -19.94 25.97 8.77
CA LYS A 197 -19.99 26.43 7.37
C LYS A 197 -20.41 25.29 6.46
N TYR A 198 -21.08 25.61 5.36
CA TYR A 198 -21.60 24.62 4.41
C TYR A 198 -20.51 23.72 3.80
N SER A 199 -19.25 24.17 3.76
CA SER A 199 -18.14 23.35 3.31
C SER A 199 -17.77 22.26 4.30
N ASP A 200 -18.23 22.33 5.55
CA ASP A 200 -18.00 21.32 6.58
C ASP A 200 -19.12 20.25 6.60
N ILE A 201 -20.11 20.35 5.70
CA ILE A 201 -21.12 19.30 5.54
C ILE A 201 -20.40 17.98 5.20
N PRO A 202 -20.63 16.89 5.95
CA PRO A 202 -20.05 15.59 5.64
C PRO A 202 -20.34 15.14 4.21
N LEU A 203 -19.36 14.52 3.56
CA LEU A 203 -19.48 14.17 2.15
C LEU A 203 -20.63 13.17 1.88
N ASN A 204 -20.91 12.27 2.82
CA ASN A 204 -22.04 11.34 2.73
C ASN A 204 -23.42 12.02 2.78
N ARG A 205 -23.50 13.26 3.28
CA ARG A 205 -24.73 14.08 3.32
C ARG A 205 -24.84 15.09 2.18
N TYR A 206 -23.96 14.99 1.18
CA TYR A 206 -23.93 15.91 0.05
C TYR A 206 -25.24 15.92 -0.75
N ASP A 207 -25.83 14.75 -1.00
CA ASP A 207 -27.07 14.66 -1.78
C ASP A 207 -28.28 15.23 -1.00
N GLU A 208 -28.34 14.99 0.32
CA GLU A 208 -29.32 15.64 1.21
C GLU A 208 -29.20 17.17 1.16
N ALA A 209 -27.97 17.71 1.11
CA ALA A 209 -27.76 19.15 0.97
C ALA A 209 -28.29 19.67 -0.37
N LEU A 210 -28.10 18.94 -1.46
CA LEU A 210 -28.64 19.33 -2.77
C LEU A 210 -30.17 19.40 -2.79
N GLU A 211 -30.85 18.44 -2.16
CA GLU A 211 -32.29 18.41 -2.02
C GLU A 211 -32.80 19.59 -1.18
N TYR A 212 -32.15 19.86 -0.05
CA TYR A 212 -32.47 21.02 0.79
C TYR A 212 -32.36 22.33 -0.01
N LEU A 213 -31.28 22.49 -0.79
CA LEU A 213 -31.08 23.66 -1.65
C LEU A 213 -32.20 23.83 -2.69
N ASP A 214 -32.79 22.75 -3.17
CA ASP A 214 -33.91 22.81 -4.13
C ASP A 214 -35.21 23.28 -3.48
N MET A 215 -35.42 22.94 -2.21
CA MET A 215 -36.63 23.28 -1.48
C MET A 215 -36.57 24.62 -0.76
N TRP A 216 -35.37 25.16 -0.55
CA TRP A 216 -35.20 26.39 0.23
C TRP A 216 -35.96 27.58 -0.37
N GLN A 217 -36.57 28.38 0.53
CA GLN A 217 -37.23 29.64 0.24
C GLN A 217 -36.86 30.68 1.30
N PRO A 218 -36.79 31.98 0.95
CA PRO A 218 -36.58 33.03 1.94
C PRO A 218 -37.75 33.09 2.93
N ALA A 219 -37.45 33.51 4.15
CA ALA A 219 -38.43 33.82 5.18
C ALA A 219 -39.47 34.82 4.66
N PHE A 220 -40.68 34.73 5.22
CA PHE A 220 -41.82 35.52 4.77
C PHE A 220 -41.53 37.03 4.74
N ASN A 221 -40.90 37.57 5.79
CA ASN A 221 -40.55 38.99 5.87
C ASN A 221 -39.54 39.40 4.79
N THR A 222 -38.52 38.57 4.55
CA THR A 222 -37.55 38.78 3.47
C THR A 222 -38.23 38.75 2.10
N THR A 223 -39.19 37.84 1.91
CA THR A 223 -39.99 37.75 0.69
C THR A 223 -40.85 39.01 0.46
N LEU A 224 -41.50 39.54 1.50
CA LEU A 224 -42.26 40.79 1.41
C LEU A 224 -41.37 41.99 1.04
N GLU A 225 -40.19 42.07 1.66
CA GLU A 225 -39.21 43.12 1.39
C GLU A 225 -38.70 43.07 -0.07
N ILE A 226 -38.37 41.87 -0.58
CA ILE A 226 -37.99 41.67 -1.99
C ILE A 226 -39.07 42.22 -2.93
N ARG A 227 -40.34 41.88 -2.67
CA ARG A 227 -41.47 42.34 -3.50
C ARG A 227 -41.60 43.85 -3.50
N GLY A 228 -41.52 44.49 -2.33
CA GLY A 228 -41.61 45.95 -2.20
C GLY A 228 -40.47 46.68 -2.90
N LEU A 229 -39.24 46.14 -2.85
CA LEU A 229 -38.10 46.76 -3.51
C LEU A 229 -38.17 46.65 -5.04
N ASN A 230 -38.64 45.52 -5.56
CA ASN A 230 -38.78 45.35 -7.00
C ASN A 230 -39.97 46.14 -7.57
N SER A 231 -41.05 46.38 -6.81
CA SER A 231 -42.16 47.22 -7.27
C SER A 231 -41.81 48.71 -7.38
N GLN A 232 -40.92 49.21 -6.52
CA GLN A 232 -40.45 50.61 -6.55
C GLN A 232 -39.72 50.98 -7.86
N THR A 233 -39.09 50.01 -8.54
CA THR A 233 -38.31 50.27 -9.77
C THR A 233 -39.19 50.45 -11.00
N SER A 234 -40.48 50.09 -10.93
CA SER A 234 -41.41 50.24 -12.05
C SER A 234 -41.80 51.69 -12.35
N PHE A 235 -41.45 52.65 -11.50
CA PHE A 235 -41.89 54.05 -11.60
C PHE A 235 -40.82 55.04 -12.11
N ASP A 236 -39.55 54.63 -12.21
CA ASP A 236 -38.44 55.53 -12.58
C ASP A 236 -38.18 55.61 -14.10
N PHE A 237 -39.08 55.10 -14.95
CA PHE A 237 -38.96 55.11 -16.42
C PHE A 237 -39.96 56.04 -17.14
N GLU A 238 -40.74 56.83 -16.41
CA GLU A 238 -41.63 57.87 -16.98
C GLU A 238 -41.21 59.26 -16.47
N ALA A 239 -40.12 59.80 -17.03
CA ALA A 239 -39.79 61.23 -17.00
C ALA A 239 -38.88 61.61 -18.16
#